data_AF-A0A8K1CM85-F1
#
_entry.id   AF-A0A8K1CM85-F1
#
_cell.length_a   1.000
_cell.length_b   1.000
_cell.length_c   1.000
_cell.angle_alpha   90.00
_cell.angle_beta   90.00
_cell.angle_gamma   90.00
#
_symmetry.space_group_name_H-M   'P 1'
#
loop_
_entity.id
_entity.type
_entity.pdbx_description
1 polymer ?
#
loop_
_entity_poly.entity_id
_entity_poly.type
_entity_poly.pdbx_seq_one_letter_code
_entity_poly.pdbx_strand_id
1 'polypeptide(L)'
;MRRSEADAKKPAAVADRLRATEDALRAAQTAIAEQEKREKELRKLLVSGGIPEQPQKRVIVTEDMTSGAKLTAIKSAHDQKVRTLLRSINQLQEQIQTLKSQDKEHRRSALIQNLRKSQREQEMLIDILKQTLLDKVPEFQESRELVNEYILKKSVGGPMRFRPKSREELENELEVLDNKYKRAVENLKKAKEARPRPATETDRRNKRQQQPESDEEVEDGSVDVRSRVSIVEKEVVTDPALQEEIDQLKVELASKTMTIHSQVDEINELYAEIERLRVLEEKVERKKEKIAVLEEKVSSMQLEQVSLVHEKESEMEKRLQVEEELQFVRDTRIEDVQTSDNERLRQLELIQSLRARETELQNQLEDQQRKWSSERAAIQQQIRLLEKERLLLDERLQKADDDRAALTKRHDSLFVEHERLKVQLTETNAAKDALIGRIEELEGIVALHESKSHEDREGYVKSMATQIQELKSALVEKDELARKLDRQLNASKLLARQAKKEKEQLQDRLTKLQEELETFTQK
;
A
#
# COMPACT_ATOMS: atom_id res chain seq x y z
N MET A 1 -2.18 -5.61 -4.15
CA MET A 1 -0.90 -4.99 -3.75
C MET A 1 -0.86 -3.50 -4.08
N ARG A 2 -1.75 -2.66 -3.53
CA ARG A 2 -1.79 -1.20 -3.76
C ARG A 2 -1.62 -0.37 -2.47
N ARG A 3 -0.87 -0.87 -1.48
CA ARG A 3 -0.68 -0.19 -0.18
C ARG A 3 0.76 0.28 0.08
N SER A 4 1.74 -0.09 -0.74
CA SER A 4 3.15 0.21 -0.46
C SER A 4 3.69 1.51 -1.10
N GLU A 5 3.06 2.06 -2.14
CA GLU A 5 3.51 3.33 -2.75
C GLU A 5 3.01 4.59 -2.01
N ALA A 6 1.97 4.46 -1.16
CA ALA A 6 1.40 5.59 -0.43
C ALA A 6 2.21 5.99 0.82
N ASP A 7 3.10 5.14 1.32
CA ASP A 7 3.82 5.39 2.58
C ASP A 7 5.19 6.06 2.39
N ALA A 8 5.80 5.98 1.20
CA ALA A 8 7.06 6.66 0.91
C ALA A 8 6.90 8.16 0.60
N LYS A 9 5.72 8.61 0.15
CA LYS A 9 5.42 10.04 -0.15
C LYS A 9 4.95 10.85 1.06
N LYS A 10 4.49 10.20 2.13
CA LYS A 10 4.02 10.86 3.36
C LYS A 10 5.11 11.62 4.14
N PRO A 11 6.34 11.12 4.34
CA PRO A 11 7.34 11.85 5.14
C PRO A 11 7.81 13.15 4.46
N ALA A 12 7.96 13.15 3.13
CA ALA A 12 8.32 14.34 2.37
C ALA A 12 7.21 15.40 2.41
N ALA A 13 5.95 14.98 2.22
CA ALA A 13 4.80 15.89 2.28
C ALA A 13 4.58 16.51 3.68
N VAL A 14 4.94 15.80 4.75
CA VAL A 14 4.88 16.33 6.12
C VAL A 14 6.03 17.31 6.37
N ALA A 15 7.25 17.02 5.91
CA ALA A 15 8.40 17.91 6.02
C ALA A 15 8.19 19.23 5.24
N ASP A 16 7.60 19.16 4.04
CA ASP A 16 7.30 20.34 3.22
C ASP A 16 6.19 21.21 3.86
N ARG A 17 5.18 20.58 4.48
CA ARG A 17 4.17 21.31 5.26
C ARG A 17 4.77 21.98 6.49
N LEU A 18 5.71 21.33 7.18
CA LEU A 18 6.41 21.89 8.34
C LEU A 18 7.22 23.13 7.93
N ARG A 19 7.99 23.05 6.84
CA ARG A 19 8.71 24.21 6.29
C ARG A 19 7.78 25.35 5.90
N ALA A 20 6.68 25.06 5.20
CA ALA A 20 5.69 26.07 4.84
C ALA A 20 5.07 26.76 6.07
N THR A 21 4.82 26.00 7.15
CA THR A 21 4.31 26.59 8.41
C THR A 21 5.36 27.39 9.18
N GLU A 22 6.62 26.97 9.15
CA GLU A 22 7.74 27.71 9.76
C GLU A 22 8.00 29.03 9.03
N ASP A 23 7.91 29.04 7.71
CA ASP A 23 8.07 30.23 6.89
C ASP A 23 6.89 31.20 7.09
N ALA A 24 5.66 30.69 7.21
CA ALA A 24 4.48 31.50 7.56
C ALA A 24 4.60 32.13 8.96
N LEU A 25 5.14 31.39 9.94
CA LEU A 25 5.39 31.91 11.28
C LEU A 25 6.45 33.02 11.27
N ARG A 26 7.54 32.84 10.52
CA ARG A 26 8.59 33.86 10.36
C ARG A 26 8.03 35.12 9.69
N ALA A 27 7.23 34.97 8.63
CA ALA A 27 6.58 36.09 7.97
C ALA A 27 5.62 36.87 8.90
N ALA A 28 4.89 36.16 9.77
CA ALA A 28 4.04 36.79 10.77
C ALA A 28 4.86 37.53 11.84
N GLN A 29 5.98 36.97 12.29
CA GLN A 29 6.88 37.62 13.25
C GLN A 29 7.53 38.88 12.66
N THR A 30 7.93 38.86 11.39
CA THR A 30 8.48 40.05 10.72
C THR A 30 7.43 41.15 10.57
N ALA A 31 6.18 40.79 10.23
CA ALA A 31 5.09 41.76 10.12
C ALA A 31 4.76 42.43 11.47
N ILE A 32 4.82 41.67 12.58
CA ILE A 32 4.64 42.23 13.93
C ILE A 32 5.77 43.19 14.28
N ALA A 33 7.03 42.83 13.99
CA ALA A 33 8.16 43.70 14.26
C ALA A 33 8.09 45.02 13.46
N GLU A 34 7.59 44.98 12.22
CA GLU A 34 7.32 46.17 11.42
C GLU A 34 6.18 47.01 11.99
N GLN A 35 5.10 46.37 12.47
CA GLN A 35 3.99 47.07 13.10
C GLN A 35 4.42 47.75 14.41
N GLU A 36 5.24 47.10 15.24
CA GLU A 36 5.81 47.69 16.45
C GLU A 36 6.75 48.86 16.14
N LYS A 37 7.52 48.79 15.04
CA LYS A 37 8.32 49.93 14.57
C LYS A 37 7.43 51.10 14.15
N ARG A 38 6.37 50.85 13.38
CA ARG A 38 5.38 51.87 13.02
C ARG A 38 4.69 52.47 14.24
N GLU A 39 4.34 51.66 15.24
CA GLU A 39 3.78 52.18 16.50
C GLU A 39 4.79 53.01 17.29
N LYS A 40 6.07 52.62 17.32
CA LYS A 40 7.13 53.43 17.94
C LYS A 40 7.33 54.75 17.19
N GLU A 41 7.26 54.75 15.87
CA GLU A 41 7.31 55.96 15.04
C GLU A 41 6.08 56.85 15.26
N LEU A 42 4.88 56.28 15.30
CA LEU A 42 3.65 57.01 15.63
C LEU A 42 3.69 57.58 17.05
N ARG A 43 4.21 56.84 18.03
CA ARG A 43 4.44 57.35 19.39
C ARG A 43 5.48 58.47 19.41
N LYS A 44 6.58 58.34 18.65
CA LYS A 44 7.55 59.43 18.49
C LYS A 44 6.92 60.66 17.86
N LEU A 45 6.08 60.49 16.84
CA LEU A 45 5.34 61.58 16.19
C LEU A 45 4.31 62.23 17.14
N LEU A 46 3.66 61.43 17.99
CA LEU A 46 2.76 61.93 19.03
C LEU A 46 3.51 62.74 20.10
N VAL A 47 4.74 62.34 20.44
CA VAL A 47 5.61 63.03 21.39
C VAL A 47 6.26 64.28 20.77
N SER A 48 6.60 64.25 19.48
CA SER A 48 7.18 65.41 18.77
C SER A 48 6.15 66.42 18.30
N GLY A 49 4.91 65.99 18.07
CA GLY A 49 3.79 66.84 17.67
C GLY A 49 3.07 67.46 18.86
N GLY A 50 3.82 68.04 19.81
CA GLY A 50 3.33 68.57 21.08
C GLY A 50 1.92 69.15 21.02
N ILE A 51 0.94 68.38 21.50
CA ILE A 51 -0.36 68.90 21.90
C ILE A 51 -0.29 69.02 23.42
N PRO A 52 -0.22 70.26 23.97
CA PRO A 52 -0.10 70.47 25.39
C PRO A 52 -1.41 70.09 26.08
N GLU A 53 -1.36 69.07 26.94
CA GLU A 53 -2.28 68.93 28.07
C GLU A 53 -2.07 70.11 29.01
N GLN A 54 -3.09 70.98 29.16
CA GLN A 54 -3.42 71.71 30.39
C GLN A 54 -4.74 72.53 30.21
N PRO A 55 -5.44 72.98 31.28
CA PRO A 55 -6.53 72.23 31.89
C PRO A 55 -7.87 73.02 32.00
N GLN A 56 -8.93 72.31 32.41
CA GLN A 56 -10.20 72.79 33.00
C GLN A 56 -11.21 73.65 32.20
N LYS A 57 -12.42 73.08 32.14
CA LYS A 57 -13.77 73.68 32.21
C LYS A 57 -14.15 74.76 31.17
N ARG A 58 -15.06 74.36 30.25
CA ARG A 58 -16.44 74.87 30.19
C ARG A 58 -17.30 74.04 29.23
N VAL A 59 -18.43 73.62 29.78
CA VAL A 59 -19.68 73.12 29.16
C VAL A 59 -19.85 73.44 27.67
N ILE A 60 -19.86 72.41 26.82
CA ILE A 60 -20.86 72.22 25.75
C ILE A 60 -21.24 70.73 25.74
N VAL A 61 -22.48 70.48 26.13
CA VAL A 61 -23.17 69.19 26.08
C VAL A 61 -23.44 68.87 24.62
N THR A 62 -22.88 67.77 24.08
CA THR A 62 -23.53 66.77 23.17
C THR A 62 -22.55 65.91 22.33
N GLU A 63 -21.26 66.23 22.19
CA GLU A 63 -20.36 65.42 21.33
C GLU A 63 -19.55 64.34 22.08
N ASP A 64 -19.23 64.52 23.37
CA ASP A 64 -18.28 63.67 24.11
C ASP A 64 -18.80 62.27 24.53
N MET A 65 -20.12 62.08 24.65
CA MET A 65 -20.68 60.76 24.96
C MET A 65 -20.57 59.79 23.77
N THR A 66 -20.61 60.31 22.54
CA THR A 66 -20.51 59.49 21.34
C THR A 66 -19.07 59.09 21.03
N SER A 67 -18.10 59.99 21.24
CA SER A 67 -16.66 59.71 21.12
C SER A 67 -16.18 58.78 22.23
N GLY A 68 -16.63 58.97 23.47
CA GLY A 68 -16.38 58.04 24.59
C GLY A 68 -16.94 56.64 24.35
N ALA A 69 -18.20 56.54 23.90
CA ALA A 69 -18.84 55.27 23.55
C ALA A 69 -18.14 54.57 22.37
N LYS A 70 -17.75 55.33 21.33
CA LYS A 70 -16.95 54.82 20.21
C LYS A 70 -15.60 54.30 20.68
N LEU A 71 -14.92 55.00 21.59
CA LEU A 71 -13.63 54.57 22.15
C LEU A 71 -13.76 53.27 22.94
N THR A 72 -14.84 53.12 23.74
CA THR A 72 -15.12 51.88 24.47
C THR A 72 -15.50 50.73 23.54
N ALA A 73 -16.26 50.99 22.47
CA ALA A 73 -16.59 50.00 21.45
C ALA A 73 -15.33 49.52 20.72
N ILE A 74 -14.44 50.44 20.33
CA ILE A 74 -13.16 50.12 19.69
C ILE A 74 -12.27 49.30 20.63
N LYS A 75 -12.17 49.65 21.92
CA LYS A 75 -11.44 48.86 22.92
C LYS A 75 -12.03 47.46 23.07
N SER A 76 -13.35 47.34 23.15
CA SER A 76 -14.01 46.03 23.27
C SER A 76 -13.78 45.13 22.04
N ALA A 77 -13.82 45.72 20.84
CA ALA A 77 -13.55 45.03 19.58
C ALA A 77 -12.08 44.64 19.46
N HIS A 78 -11.17 45.51 19.91
CA HIS A 78 -9.75 45.21 20.00
C HIS A 78 -9.48 44.05 20.97
N ASP A 79 -10.05 44.09 22.18
CA ASP A 79 -9.89 43.01 23.17
C ASP A 79 -10.48 41.69 22.68
N GLN A 80 -11.59 41.73 21.94
CA GLN A 80 -12.16 40.54 21.31
C GLN A 80 -11.25 39.99 20.21
N LYS A 81 -10.63 40.87 19.40
CA LYS A 81 -9.62 40.47 18.42
C LYS A 81 -8.38 39.88 19.10
N VAL A 82 -7.86 40.50 20.15
CA VAL A 82 -6.73 40.00 20.93
C VAL A 82 -7.04 38.64 21.53
N ARG A 83 -8.22 38.46 22.15
CA ARG A 83 -8.65 37.15 22.69
C ARG A 83 -8.77 36.09 21.59
N THR A 84 -9.27 36.46 20.41
CA THR A 84 -9.40 35.54 19.27
C THR A 84 -8.03 35.17 18.70
N LEU A 85 -7.12 36.14 18.59
CA LEU A 85 -5.74 35.91 18.16
C LEU A 85 -4.98 35.05 19.17
N LEU A 86 -5.10 35.30 20.47
CA LEU A 86 -4.47 34.48 21.51
C LEU A 86 -4.97 33.02 21.47
N ARG A 87 -6.28 32.79 21.25
CA ARG A 87 -6.80 31.43 21.04
C ARG A 87 -6.20 30.78 19.80
N SER A 88 -6.12 31.51 18.68
CA SER A 88 -5.51 31.02 17.44
C SER A 88 -4.03 30.67 17.63
N ILE A 89 -3.28 31.53 18.34
CA ILE A 89 -1.86 31.30 18.66
C ILE A 89 -1.71 30.06 19.53
N ASN A 90 -2.51 29.89 20.57
CA ASN A 90 -2.44 28.71 21.43
C ASN A 90 -2.81 27.44 20.64
N GLN A 91 -3.81 27.49 19.76
CA GLN A 91 -4.17 26.38 18.89
C GLN A 91 -3.04 26.02 17.91
N LEU A 92 -2.37 27.03 17.33
CA LEU A 92 -1.20 26.81 16.47
C LEU A 92 0.00 26.25 17.26
N GLN A 93 0.22 26.70 18.50
CA GLN A 93 1.27 26.17 19.37
C GLN A 93 1.02 24.69 19.72
N GLU A 94 -0.21 24.31 20.04
CA GLU A 94 -0.59 22.91 20.26
C GLU A 94 -0.40 22.07 18.99
N GLN A 95 -0.78 22.59 17.82
CA GLN A 95 -0.52 21.92 16.54
C GLN A 95 0.97 21.73 16.27
N ILE A 96 1.80 22.75 16.53
CA ILE A 96 3.27 22.63 16.40
C ILE A 96 3.81 21.59 17.39
N GLN A 97 3.31 21.55 18.63
CA GLN A 97 3.78 20.59 19.63
C GLN A 97 3.43 19.15 19.26
N THR A 98 2.21 18.91 18.76
CA THR A 98 1.78 17.59 18.28
C THR A 98 2.55 17.15 17.03
N LEU A 99 2.80 18.05 16.08
CA LEU A 99 3.65 17.75 14.92
C LEU A 99 5.09 17.42 15.33
N LYS A 100 5.65 18.14 16.32
CA LYS A 100 6.98 17.85 16.87
C LYS A 100 7.05 16.49 17.57
N SER A 101 6.01 16.05 18.27
CA SER A 101 5.99 14.71 18.87
C SER A 101 5.89 13.61 17.81
N GLN A 102 5.05 13.82 16.78
CA GLN A 102 4.93 12.89 15.64
C GLN A 102 6.25 12.79 14.86
N ASP A 103 6.94 13.90 14.60
CA ASP A 103 8.24 13.88 13.92
C ASP A 103 9.32 13.12 14.72
N LYS A 104 9.33 13.29 16.05
CA LYS A 104 10.20 12.50 16.94
C LYS A 104 9.88 11.00 16.86
N GLU A 105 8.59 10.63 16.80
CA GLU A 105 8.16 9.22 16.65
C GLU A 105 8.52 8.66 15.27
N HIS A 106 8.37 9.45 14.20
CA HIS A 106 8.80 9.07 12.85
C HIS A 106 10.31 8.89 12.78
N ARG A 107 11.10 9.80 13.37
CA ARG A 107 12.56 9.68 13.46
C ARG A 107 13.00 8.46 14.27
N ARG A 108 12.34 8.18 15.40
CA ARG A 108 12.59 6.97 16.22
C ARG A 108 12.25 5.71 15.43
N SER A 109 11.14 5.71 14.70
CA SER A 109 10.71 4.58 13.88
C SER A 109 11.66 4.32 12.71
N ALA A 110 12.12 5.38 12.04
CA ALA A 110 13.13 5.29 10.98
C ALA A 110 14.47 4.76 11.52
N LEU A 111 14.90 5.23 12.69
CA LEU A 111 16.10 4.71 13.35
C LEU A 111 15.96 3.22 13.68
N ILE A 112 14.83 2.79 14.24
CA ILE A 112 14.56 1.37 14.54
C ILE A 112 14.56 0.53 13.26
N GLN A 113 13.96 1.02 12.17
CA GLN A 113 13.96 0.33 10.88
C GLN A 113 15.38 0.18 10.33
N ASN A 114 16.19 1.24 10.40
CA ASN A 114 17.60 1.21 9.98
C ASN A 114 18.42 0.24 10.83
N LEU A 115 18.23 0.24 12.15
CA LEU A 115 18.90 -0.71 13.05
C LEU A 115 18.50 -2.16 12.73
N ARG A 116 17.20 -2.43 12.50
CA ARG A 116 16.73 -3.77 12.09
C ARG A 116 17.24 -4.19 10.71
N LYS A 117 17.46 -3.24 9.80
CA LYS A 117 18.06 -3.52 8.48
C LYS A 117 19.54 -3.86 8.65
N SER A 118 20.29 -3.03 9.38
CA SER A 118 21.70 -3.25 9.67
C SER A 118 21.93 -4.57 10.43
N GLN A 119 21.07 -4.92 11.38
CA GLN A 119 21.15 -6.21 12.07
C GLN A 119 20.98 -7.39 11.12
N ARG A 120 19.99 -7.35 10.22
CA ARG A 120 19.81 -8.42 9.21
C ARG A 120 20.98 -8.53 8.24
N GLU A 121 21.55 -7.39 7.84
CA GLU A 121 22.76 -7.37 7.01
C GLU A 121 23.96 -7.99 7.75
N GLN A 122 24.12 -7.67 9.04
CA GLN A 122 25.16 -8.27 9.88
C GLN A 122 24.95 -9.79 10.07
N GLU A 123 23.72 -10.25 10.32
CA GLU A 123 23.38 -11.67 10.41
C GLU A 123 23.70 -12.41 9.10
N MET A 124 23.35 -11.83 7.95
CA MET A 124 23.68 -12.37 6.63
C MET A 124 25.20 -12.42 6.39
N LEU A 125 25.94 -11.36 6.76
CA LEU A 125 27.40 -11.36 6.67
C LEU A 125 28.02 -12.43 7.57
N ILE A 126 27.50 -12.62 8.79
CA ILE A 126 27.92 -13.68 9.70
C ILE A 126 27.68 -15.05 9.07
N ASP A 127 26.54 -15.28 8.43
CA ASP A 127 26.23 -16.57 7.80
C ASP A 127 27.10 -16.83 6.57
N ILE A 128 27.34 -15.81 5.73
CA ILE A 128 28.31 -15.89 4.63
C ILE A 128 29.71 -16.17 5.16
N LEU A 129 30.15 -15.47 6.21
CA LEU A 129 31.46 -15.69 6.83
C LEU A 129 31.58 -17.10 7.40
N LYS A 130 30.55 -17.62 8.09
CA LYS A 130 30.52 -19.00 8.58
C LYS A 130 30.62 -20.00 7.42
N GLN A 131 29.85 -19.82 6.36
CA GLN A 131 29.88 -20.69 5.19
C GLN A 131 31.26 -20.64 4.51
N THR A 132 31.81 -19.45 4.32
CA THR A 132 33.11 -19.27 3.67
C THR A 132 34.26 -19.78 4.52
N LEU A 133 34.14 -19.69 5.86
CA LEU A 133 35.08 -20.29 6.79
C LEU A 133 35.01 -21.81 6.74
N LEU A 134 33.81 -22.41 6.66
CA LEU A 134 33.61 -23.86 6.48
C LEU A 134 34.26 -24.37 5.19
N ASP A 135 34.10 -23.64 4.08
CA ASP A 135 34.67 -24.02 2.79
C ASP A 135 36.20 -23.89 2.77
N LYS A 136 36.76 -22.95 3.55
CA LYS A 136 38.21 -22.67 3.63
C LYS A 136 38.91 -23.30 4.82
N VAL A 137 38.24 -24.10 5.65
CA VAL A 137 38.84 -24.89 6.75
C VAL A 137 40.17 -25.57 6.36
N PRO A 138 40.30 -26.26 5.20
CA PRO A 138 41.55 -26.91 4.85
C PRO A 138 42.71 -25.93 4.55
N GLU A 139 42.41 -24.68 4.17
CA GLU A 139 43.43 -23.66 3.89
C GLU A 139 44.02 -23.05 5.17
N PHE A 140 43.26 -23.05 6.28
CA PHE A 140 43.67 -22.38 7.52
C PHE A 140 44.57 -23.23 8.42
N GLN A 141 44.72 -24.53 8.14
CA GLN A 141 45.59 -25.45 8.92
C GLN A 141 45.39 -25.34 10.45
N GLU A 142 44.14 -25.14 10.89
CA GLU A 142 43.77 -24.91 12.30
C GLU A 142 44.43 -23.68 12.97
N SER A 143 45.10 -22.81 12.20
CA SER A 143 45.71 -21.58 12.71
C SER A 143 44.65 -20.51 12.95
N ARG A 144 44.49 -20.15 14.23
CA ARG A 144 43.56 -19.11 14.69
C ARG A 144 43.93 -17.72 14.14
N GLU A 145 45.21 -17.43 13.97
CA GLU A 145 45.71 -16.15 13.43
C GLU A 145 45.26 -15.95 11.97
N LEU A 146 45.33 -17.00 11.14
CA LEU A 146 44.92 -16.95 9.72
C LEU A 146 43.40 -16.78 9.57
N VAL A 147 42.63 -17.40 10.45
CA VAL A 147 41.17 -17.22 10.52
C VAL A 147 40.82 -15.78 10.92
N ASN A 148 41.50 -15.23 11.93
CA ASN A 148 41.32 -13.85 12.36
C ASN A 148 41.69 -12.85 11.25
N GLU A 149 42.80 -13.06 10.54
CA GLU A 149 43.21 -12.20 9.41
C GLU A 149 42.20 -12.26 8.24
N TYR A 150 41.66 -13.45 7.98
CA TYR A 150 40.64 -13.64 6.95
C TYR A 150 39.32 -12.92 7.30
N ILE A 151 38.86 -13.05 8.54
CA ILE A 151 37.67 -12.34 9.06
C ILE A 151 37.88 -10.83 8.95
N LEU A 152 39.04 -10.31 9.35
CA LEU A 152 39.39 -8.89 9.25
C LEU A 152 39.33 -8.38 7.81
N LYS A 153 39.91 -9.10 6.86
CA LYS A 153 39.88 -8.72 5.43
C LYS A 153 38.48 -8.66 4.84
N LYS A 154 37.54 -9.46 5.36
CA LYS A 154 36.17 -9.58 4.82
C LYS A 154 35.14 -8.75 5.58
N SER A 155 35.37 -8.44 6.85
CA SER A 155 34.41 -7.73 7.70
C SER A 155 34.70 -6.24 7.85
N VAL A 156 35.89 -5.77 7.49
CA VAL A 156 36.31 -4.39 7.73
C VAL A 156 36.21 -3.55 6.45
N GLY A 157 35.28 -2.60 6.44
CA GLY A 157 35.02 -1.68 5.32
C GLY A 157 35.74 -0.33 5.38
N GLY A 158 36.84 -0.17 6.13
CA GLY A 158 37.51 1.14 6.21
C GLY A 158 38.96 1.14 6.73
N PRO A 159 39.71 2.23 6.53
CA PRO A 159 41.12 2.33 6.91
C PRO A 159 41.36 2.15 8.42
N MET A 160 42.34 1.31 8.77
CA MET A 160 42.72 0.92 10.15
C MET A 160 42.90 2.10 11.12
N ARG A 161 43.25 3.29 10.63
CA ARG A 161 43.60 4.47 11.44
C ARG A 161 42.39 5.21 12.02
N PHE A 162 41.18 4.98 11.50
CA PHE A 162 40.00 5.80 11.81
C PHE A 162 38.82 5.03 12.40
N ARG A 163 39.03 3.76 12.77
CA ARG A 163 37.99 2.95 13.43
C ARG A 163 38.49 2.35 14.74
N PRO A 164 37.58 2.04 15.68
CA PRO A 164 37.90 1.19 16.82
C PRO A 164 38.47 -0.16 16.34
N LYS A 165 39.43 -0.70 17.11
CA LYS A 165 39.99 -2.04 16.85
C LYS A 165 38.91 -3.08 17.02
N SER A 166 38.87 -4.07 16.12
CA SER A 166 37.94 -5.18 16.22
C SER A 166 38.41 -6.18 17.29
N ARG A 167 37.53 -7.10 17.67
CA ARG A 167 37.86 -8.13 18.65
C ARG A 167 39.02 -9.00 18.19
N GLU A 168 39.04 -9.36 16.91
CA GLU A 168 40.06 -10.20 16.28
C GLU A 168 41.43 -9.51 16.27
N GLU A 169 41.47 -8.19 16.06
CA GLU A 169 42.70 -7.38 16.17
C GLU A 169 43.27 -7.35 17.58
N LEU A 170 42.40 -7.21 18.58
CA LEU A 170 42.82 -7.21 19.97
C LEU A 170 43.31 -8.59 20.41
N GLU A 171 42.68 -9.68 19.94
CA GLU A 171 43.13 -11.04 20.19
C GLU A 171 44.53 -11.28 19.57
N ASN A 172 44.77 -10.86 18.33
CA ASN A 172 46.09 -10.96 17.69
C ASN A 172 47.17 -10.11 18.42
N GLU A 173 46.83 -8.91 18.89
CA GLU A 173 47.77 -8.08 19.65
C GLU A 173 48.13 -8.70 21.02
N LEU A 174 47.15 -9.31 21.69
CA LEU A 174 47.38 -10.05 22.93
C LEU A 174 48.30 -11.25 22.72
N GLU A 175 48.12 -11.99 21.61
CA GLU A 175 48.98 -13.12 21.26
C GLU A 175 50.42 -12.69 20.96
N VAL A 176 50.60 -11.58 20.23
CA VAL A 176 51.92 -10.98 20.00
C VAL A 176 52.57 -10.51 21.30
N LEU A 177 51.80 -9.89 22.20
CA LEU A 177 52.26 -9.45 23.52
C LEU A 177 52.65 -10.63 24.42
N ASP A 178 51.86 -11.70 24.42
CA ASP A 178 52.16 -12.92 25.18
C ASP A 178 53.42 -13.61 24.65
N ASN A 179 53.60 -13.66 23.32
CA ASN A 179 54.83 -14.16 22.70
C ASN A 179 56.05 -13.29 23.03
N LYS A 180 55.92 -11.97 23.03
CA LYS A 180 56.97 -11.05 23.47
C LYS A 180 57.29 -11.23 24.95
N TYR A 181 56.27 -11.41 25.79
CA TYR A 181 56.42 -11.66 27.21
C TYR A 181 57.14 -13.00 27.47
N LYS A 182 56.72 -14.09 26.82
CA LYS A 182 57.38 -15.41 26.87
C LYS A 182 58.85 -15.32 26.45
N ARG A 183 59.14 -14.65 25.32
CA ARG A 183 60.52 -14.41 24.87
C ARG A 183 61.33 -13.59 25.86
N ALA A 184 60.75 -12.54 26.44
CA ALA A 184 61.41 -11.72 27.45
C ALA A 184 61.70 -12.53 28.73
N VAL A 185 60.75 -13.35 29.18
CA VAL A 185 60.91 -14.26 30.33
C VAL A 185 61.98 -15.31 30.06
N GLU A 186 62.00 -15.92 28.88
CA GLU A 186 63.05 -16.87 28.47
C GLU A 186 64.42 -16.21 28.39
N ASN A 187 64.51 -15.01 27.83
CA ASN A 187 65.77 -14.25 27.78
C ASN A 187 66.24 -13.87 29.19
N LEU A 188 65.31 -13.57 30.11
CA LEU A 188 65.63 -13.26 31.51
C LEU A 188 66.07 -14.51 32.27
N LYS A 189 65.48 -15.69 31.98
CA LYS A 189 65.94 -16.99 32.49
C LYS A 189 67.35 -17.32 31.97
N LYS A 190 67.58 -17.19 30.66
CA LYS A 190 68.91 -17.38 30.05
C LYS A 190 69.94 -16.39 30.58
N ALA A 191 69.58 -15.12 30.80
CA ALA A 191 70.46 -14.12 31.38
C ALA A 191 70.75 -14.37 32.87
N LYS A 192 69.82 -14.99 33.61
CA LYS A 192 70.05 -15.46 34.99
C LYS A 192 70.92 -16.71 35.04
N GLU A 193 70.79 -17.62 34.09
CA GLU A 193 71.63 -18.81 33.94
C GLU A 193 73.05 -18.46 33.44
N ALA A 194 73.19 -17.42 32.61
CA ALA A 194 74.46 -16.95 32.08
C ALA A 194 75.23 -15.99 33.02
N ARG A 195 74.72 -15.70 34.22
CA ARG A 195 75.39 -14.81 35.17
C ARG A 195 76.24 -15.66 36.15
N PRO A 196 77.58 -15.56 36.15
CA PRO A 196 78.37 -16.07 37.26
C PRO A 196 78.13 -15.19 38.50
N ARG A 197 78.20 -15.80 39.68
CA ARG A 197 77.94 -15.19 41.00
C ARG A 197 78.76 -13.90 41.22
N PRO A 198 78.24 -12.87 41.92
CA PRO A 198 78.99 -11.65 42.16
C PRO A 198 79.88 -11.78 43.41
N ALA A 199 81.10 -11.26 43.31
CA ALA A 199 81.92 -10.84 44.43
C ALA A 199 82.18 -9.32 44.29
N THR A 200 81.92 -8.59 45.37
CA THR A 200 82.68 -7.45 45.96
C THR A 200 83.71 -6.74 45.07
N GLU A 201 83.94 -5.41 45.06
CA GLU A 201 84.14 -4.47 46.16
C GLU A 201 84.55 -3.08 45.55
N THR A 202 84.02 -1.98 46.10
CA THR A 202 84.69 -0.72 46.54
C THR A 202 85.62 0.15 45.64
N ASP A 203 85.30 1.47 45.66
CA ASP A 203 86.15 2.62 46.08
C ASP A 203 86.88 3.58 45.08
N ARG A 204 86.89 4.87 45.51
CA ARG A 204 87.77 6.04 45.18
C ARG A 204 87.48 6.82 43.88
N ARG A 205 87.10 8.11 43.85
CA ARG A 205 87.53 9.39 44.50
C ARG A 205 88.88 9.94 43.99
N ASN A 206 88.90 11.01 43.14
CA ASN A 206 89.60 12.31 43.36
C ASN A 206 89.92 13.22 42.12
N LYS A 207 89.57 14.52 42.28
CA LYS A 207 90.34 15.80 42.09
C LYS A 207 90.77 16.42 40.73
N ARG A 208 90.45 17.74 40.59
CA ARG A 208 91.23 18.98 40.20
C ARG A 208 90.49 19.84 39.14
N GLN A 209 90.07 21.10 39.42
CA GLN A 209 90.81 22.40 39.47
C GLN A 209 91.49 22.71 38.12
N GLN A 210 91.36 23.88 37.45
CA GLN A 210 91.45 25.29 37.87
C GLN A 210 90.91 26.25 36.76
N GLN A 211 90.85 27.54 37.09
CA GLN A 211 90.19 28.67 36.39
C GLN A 211 91.28 29.70 35.93
N PRO A 212 90.98 31.01 35.68
CA PRO A 212 91.07 31.80 34.43
C PRO A 212 92.29 32.75 34.34
N GLU A 213 92.36 33.66 33.33
CA GLU A 213 92.93 35.01 33.50
C GLU A 213 92.60 36.00 32.34
N SER A 214 92.51 37.27 32.72
CA SER A 214 92.29 38.54 32.00
C SER A 214 93.58 39.36 31.99
N ASP A 215 93.71 40.43 31.18
CA ASP A 215 94.39 41.69 31.61
C ASP A 215 94.26 42.84 30.57
N GLU A 216 94.15 44.06 31.12
CA GLU A 216 94.04 45.39 30.48
C GLU A 216 95.09 46.34 31.11
N GLU A 217 95.52 47.36 30.33
CA GLU A 217 96.15 48.67 30.72
C GLU A 217 97.59 48.69 31.33
N VAL A 218 98.39 49.77 31.41
CA VAL A 218 98.87 50.95 30.62
C VAL A 218 99.83 51.74 31.58
N GLU A 219 100.73 52.60 31.06
CA GLU A 219 101.56 53.63 31.75
C GLU A 219 102.75 53.14 32.62
N ASP A 220 103.85 53.85 32.90
CA ASP A 220 104.53 55.11 32.51
C ASP A 220 105.92 55.02 33.21
N GLY A 221 106.94 55.80 32.80
CA GLY A 221 108.11 56.03 33.67
C GLY A 221 109.48 56.13 33.02
N SER A 222 109.82 57.35 32.60
CA SER A 222 111.17 57.87 32.32
C SER A 222 112.19 57.71 33.47
N VAL A 223 113.49 57.50 33.18
CA VAL A 223 114.62 58.15 33.90
C VAL A 223 115.86 58.31 32.99
N ASP A 224 116.31 59.56 32.93
CA ASP A 224 117.52 60.16 32.37
C ASP A 224 118.75 59.95 33.28
N VAL A 225 119.94 59.59 32.74
CA VAL A 225 121.23 59.79 33.44
C VAL A 225 122.36 60.11 32.45
N ARG A 226 122.64 61.42 32.33
CA ARG A 226 123.93 62.04 31.99
C ARG A 226 125.14 61.36 32.65
N SER A 227 126.26 61.25 31.93
CA SER A 227 127.57 61.56 32.52
C SER A 227 128.56 62.14 31.50
N ARG A 228 128.88 63.42 31.73
CA ARG A 228 130.10 64.12 31.29
C ARG A 228 131.34 63.36 31.79
N VAL A 229 132.49 63.48 31.11
CA VAL A 229 133.74 64.03 31.68
C VAL A 229 134.72 64.35 30.55
N SER A 230 135.10 65.63 30.53
CA SER A 230 136.21 66.29 29.84
C SER A 230 137.57 65.89 30.42
N ILE A 231 138.59 65.58 29.60
CA ILE A 231 140.00 65.63 30.04
C ILE A 231 140.91 66.17 28.93
N VAL A 232 141.24 67.46 29.10
CA VAL A 232 142.59 68.06 29.11
C VAL A 232 143.52 67.80 27.91
N GLU A 233 143.61 68.84 27.08
CA GLU A 233 144.75 69.18 26.22
C GLU A 233 146.05 69.21 27.03
N LYS A 234 147.07 68.51 26.53
CA LYS A 234 148.47 68.71 26.95
C LYS A 234 149.29 69.02 25.71
N GLU A 235 149.68 70.28 25.62
CA GLU A 235 150.68 70.81 24.70
C GLU A 235 151.98 70.01 24.83
N VAL A 236 152.35 69.37 23.72
CA VAL A 236 153.71 68.89 23.50
C VAL A 236 154.19 69.59 22.25
N VAL A 237 155.20 70.44 22.44
CA VAL A 237 155.97 71.09 21.38
C VAL A 237 156.51 70.00 20.45
N THR A 238 155.98 69.96 19.24
CA THR A 238 156.52 69.19 18.13
C THR A 238 156.55 70.09 16.90
N ASP A 239 157.66 70.01 16.16
CA ASP A 239 157.95 70.61 14.85
C ASP A 239 156.73 71.17 14.10
N PRO A 240 156.70 72.43 13.63
CA PRO A 240 155.54 73.01 12.93
C PRO A 240 155.01 72.14 11.78
N ALA A 241 155.87 71.36 11.12
CA ALA A 241 155.47 70.38 10.11
C ALA A 241 154.69 69.18 10.67
N LEU A 242 155.07 68.66 11.84
CA LEU A 242 154.35 67.57 12.52
C LEU A 242 153.05 68.05 13.14
N GLN A 243 152.99 69.31 13.61
CA GLN A 243 151.75 69.91 14.11
C GLN A 243 150.74 70.14 12.98
N GLU A 244 151.20 70.62 11.81
CA GLU A 244 150.36 70.70 10.61
C GLU A 244 149.87 69.32 10.15
N GLU A 245 150.71 68.28 10.22
CA GLU A 245 150.31 66.90 9.91
C GLU A 245 149.31 66.34 10.94
N ILE A 246 149.50 66.61 12.23
CA ILE A 246 148.55 66.26 13.29
C ILE A 246 147.21 66.99 13.08
N ASP A 247 147.23 68.27 12.71
CA ASP A 247 146.02 69.03 12.48
C ASP A 247 145.33 68.62 11.17
N GLN A 248 146.07 68.26 10.12
CA GLN A 248 145.53 67.59 8.92
C GLN A 248 144.90 66.24 9.28
N LEU A 249 145.58 65.40 10.07
CA LEU A 249 145.06 64.12 10.53
C LEU A 249 143.83 64.29 11.44
N LYS A 250 143.75 65.33 12.27
CA LYS A 250 142.55 65.66 13.05
C LYS A 250 141.38 66.10 12.17
N VAL A 251 141.64 66.91 11.15
CA VAL A 251 140.61 67.32 10.18
C VAL A 251 140.14 66.11 9.37
N GLU A 252 141.04 65.23 8.95
CA GLU A 252 140.70 63.97 8.30
C GLU A 252 139.94 63.02 9.25
N LEU A 253 140.34 62.94 10.52
CA LEU A 253 139.65 62.13 11.52
C LEU A 253 138.24 62.67 11.74
N ALA A 254 138.08 63.99 11.87
CA ALA A 254 136.80 64.65 12.04
C ALA A 254 135.90 64.47 10.80
N SER A 255 136.45 64.60 9.59
CA SER A 255 135.69 64.37 8.35
C SER A 255 135.27 62.91 8.21
N LYS A 256 136.19 61.96 8.43
CA LYS A 256 135.88 60.51 8.47
C LYS A 256 134.88 60.18 9.58
N THR A 257 134.97 60.83 10.73
CA THR A 257 134.01 60.67 11.84
C THR A 257 132.63 61.19 11.44
N MET A 258 132.51 62.35 10.79
CA MET A 258 131.23 62.82 10.25
C MET A 258 130.68 61.86 9.18
N THR A 259 131.52 61.34 8.29
CA THR A 259 131.09 60.34 7.30
C THR A 259 130.60 59.05 7.96
N ILE A 260 131.30 58.56 8.98
CA ILE A 260 130.88 57.38 9.75
C ILE A 260 129.54 57.64 10.46
N HIS A 261 129.36 58.81 11.09
CA HIS A 261 128.08 59.14 11.74
C HIS A 261 126.95 59.24 10.71
N SER A 262 127.18 59.88 9.55
CA SER A 262 126.21 59.90 8.43
C SER A 262 125.84 58.49 7.98
N GLN A 263 126.84 57.60 7.83
CA GLN A 263 126.60 56.20 7.46
C GLN A 263 125.85 55.43 8.55
N VAL A 264 126.13 55.69 9.83
CA VAL A 264 125.40 55.09 10.95
C VAL A 264 123.95 55.57 10.97
N ASP A 265 123.70 56.85 10.71
CA ASP A 265 122.35 57.41 10.61
C ASP A 265 121.59 56.80 9.42
N GLU A 266 122.22 56.68 8.25
CA GLU A 266 121.66 55.98 7.09
C GLU A 266 121.35 54.51 7.41
N ILE A 267 122.25 53.80 8.10
CA ILE A 267 122.04 52.41 8.55
C ILE A 267 120.86 52.34 9.53
N ASN A 268 120.74 53.28 10.46
CA ASN A 268 119.63 53.34 11.42
C ASN A 268 118.30 53.64 10.70
N GLU A 269 118.30 54.51 9.71
CA GLU A 269 117.13 54.77 8.85
C GLU A 269 116.71 53.52 8.07
N LEU A 270 117.69 52.79 7.51
CA LEU A 270 117.44 51.51 6.83
C LEU A 270 116.89 50.45 7.79
N TYR A 271 117.41 50.35 9.01
CA TYR A 271 116.86 49.44 10.02
C TYR A 271 115.43 49.83 10.43
N ALA A 272 115.15 51.12 10.59
CA ALA A 272 113.80 51.61 10.86
C ALA A 272 112.84 51.30 9.69
N GLU A 273 113.31 51.41 8.45
CA GLU A 273 112.52 51.04 7.27
C GLU A 273 112.28 49.53 7.18
N ILE A 274 113.27 48.69 7.48
CA ILE A 274 113.09 47.23 7.56
C ILE A 274 112.02 46.88 8.60
N GLU A 275 112.04 47.52 9.76
CA GLU A 275 111.04 47.27 10.80
C GLU A 275 109.64 47.72 10.38
N ARG A 276 109.52 48.88 9.70
CA ARG A 276 108.25 49.30 9.09
C ARG A 276 107.76 48.29 8.05
N LEU A 277 108.65 47.78 7.19
CA LEU A 277 108.32 46.79 6.17
C LEU A 277 107.84 45.47 6.78
N ARG A 278 108.46 45.00 7.88
CA ARG A 278 108.00 43.82 8.63
C ARG A 278 106.59 43.99 9.18
N VAL A 279 106.28 45.13 9.78
CA VAL A 279 104.93 45.42 10.28
C VAL A 279 103.92 45.48 9.14
N LEU A 280 104.31 45.98 7.96
CA LEU A 280 103.46 45.96 6.77
C LEU A 280 103.25 44.54 6.24
N GLU A 281 104.29 43.71 6.21
CA GLU A 281 104.21 42.30 5.82
C GLU A 281 103.23 41.54 6.72
N GLU A 282 103.36 41.67 8.05
CA GLU A 282 102.44 41.05 9.00
C GLU A 282 100.99 41.53 8.79
N LYS A 283 100.78 42.83 8.54
CA LYS A 283 99.45 43.37 8.20
C LYS A 283 98.90 42.79 6.89
N VAL A 284 99.76 42.54 5.92
CA VAL A 284 99.38 41.92 4.64
C VAL A 284 99.02 40.45 4.86
N GLU A 285 99.78 39.70 5.65
CA GLU A 285 99.49 38.30 5.98
C GLU A 285 98.15 38.16 6.71
N ARG A 286 97.91 38.95 7.76
CA ARG A 286 96.61 38.95 8.46
C ARG A 286 95.43 39.29 7.52
N LYS A 287 95.64 40.17 6.55
CA LYS A 287 94.63 40.48 5.53
C LYS A 287 94.43 39.31 4.55
N LYS A 288 95.50 38.63 4.12
CA LYS A 288 95.41 37.43 3.28
C LYS A 288 94.64 36.31 3.97
N GLU A 289 94.94 36.03 5.24
CA GLU A 289 94.21 35.05 6.04
C GLU A 289 92.72 35.41 6.15
N LYS A 290 92.41 36.69 6.42
CA LYS A 290 91.02 37.16 6.47
C LYS A 290 90.31 37.03 5.12
N ILE A 291 91.00 37.29 4.01
CA ILE A 291 90.47 37.09 2.65
C ILE A 291 90.18 35.61 2.42
N ALA A 292 91.10 34.71 2.75
CA ALA A 292 90.91 33.27 2.57
C ALA A 292 89.70 32.73 3.35
N VAL A 293 89.52 33.16 4.61
CA VAL A 293 88.34 32.79 5.42
C VAL A 293 87.04 33.32 4.82
N LEU A 294 87.06 34.54 4.27
CA LEU A 294 85.88 35.12 3.61
C LEU A 294 85.57 34.40 2.30
N GLU A 295 86.58 34.01 1.52
CA GLU A 295 86.43 33.22 0.30
C GLU A 295 85.81 31.85 0.61
N GLU A 296 86.32 31.14 1.62
CA GLU A 296 85.76 29.86 2.07
C GLU A 296 84.30 30.00 2.50
N LYS A 297 83.97 31.06 3.26
CA LYS A 297 82.59 31.35 3.67
C LYS A 297 81.68 31.64 2.47
N VAL A 298 82.16 32.41 1.49
CA VAL A 298 81.40 32.69 0.26
C VAL A 298 81.18 31.40 -0.53
N SER A 299 82.18 30.54 -0.67
CA SER A 299 82.05 29.24 -1.33
C SER A 299 81.07 28.31 -0.60
N SER A 300 81.12 28.24 0.73
CA SER A 300 80.15 27.47 1.53
C SER A 300 78.72 27.98 1.31
N MET A 301 78.52 29.30 1.33
CA MET A 301 77.20 29.90 1.07
C MET A 301 76.70 29.64 -0.36
N GLN A 302 77.59 29.63 -1.36
CA GLN A 302 77.22 29.31 -2.74
C GLN A 302 76.76 27.85 -2.87
N LEU A 303 77.44 26.91 -2.21
CA LEU A 303 77.05 25.49 -2.19
C LEU A 303 75.69 25.31 -1.50
N GLU A 304 75.48 25.95 -0.35
CA GLU A 304 74.19 25.94 0.34
C GLU A 304 73.07 26.52 -0.52
N GLN A 305 73.31 27.63 -1.23
CA GLN A 305 72.33 28.20 -2.16
C GLN A 305 71.96 27.23 -3.29
N VAL A 306 72.94 26.55 -3.89
CA VAL A 306 72.67 25.55 -4.94
C VAL A 306 71.86 24.39 -4.37
N SER A 307 72.21 23.89 -3.18
CA SER A 307 71.46 22.83 -2.50
C SER A 307 70.00 23.23 -2.25
N LEU A 308 69.77 24.44 -1.73
CA LEU A 308 68.42 24.96 -1.48
C LEU A 308 67.61 25.15 -2.76
N VAL A 309 68.24 25.56 -3.87
CA VAL A 309 67.58 25.65 -5.17
C VAL A 309 67.14 24.26 -5.65
N HIS A 310 68.01 23.26 -5.51
CA HIS A 310 67.69 21.89 -5.93
C HIS A 310 66.59 21.26 -5.06
N GLU A 311 66.61 21.49 -3.75
CA GLU A 311 65.51 21.10 -2.84
C GLU A 311 64.20 21.78 -3.22
N LYS A 312 64.24 23.08 -3.55
CA LYS A 312 63.07 23.82 -4.01
C LYS A 312 62.52 23.27 -5.33
N GLU A 313 63.38 22.92 -6.28
CA GLU A 313 62.99 22.29 -7.55
C GLU A 313 62.31 20.93 -7.29
N SER A 314 62.91 20.08 -6.46
CA SER A 314 62.32 18.79 -6.08
C SER A 314 60.95 18.95 -5.40
N GLU A 315 60.80 19.95 -4.52
CA GLU A 315 59.51 20.23 -3.88
C GLU A 315 58.48 20.81 -4.87
N MET A 316 58.90 21.59 -5.88
CA MET A 316 58.00 22.05 -6.94
C MET A 316 57.51 20.88 -7.81
N GLU A 317 58.37 19.92 -8.15
CA GLU A 317 57.99 18.71 -8.89
C GLU A 317 56.98 17.86 -8.11
N LYS A 318 57.21 17.65 -6.81
CA LYS A 318 56.25 16.94 -5.95
C LYS A 318 54.91 17.66 -5.86
N ARG A 319 54.92 19.00 -5.76
CA ARG A 319 53.68 19.79 -5.76
C ARG A 319 52.92 19.63 -7.07
N LEU A 320 53.61 19.66 -8.21
CA LEU A 320 53.01 19.47 -9.51
C LEU A 320 52.38 18.06 -9.63
N GLN A 321 53.08 17.02 -9.20
CA GLN A 321 52.55 15.65 -9.17
C GLN A 321 51.28 15.55 -8.31
N VAL A 322 51.27 16.15 -7.12
CA VAL A 322 50.09 16.15 -6.25
C VAL A 322 48.93 16.95 -6.88
N GLU A 323 49.22 18.04 -7.59
CA GLU A 323 48.19 18.80 -8.33
C GLU A 323 47.59 17.98 -9.47
N GLU A 324 48.40 17.25 -10.22
CA GLU A 324 47.94 16.32 -11.27
C GLU A 324 47.10 15.17 -10.70
N GLU A 325 47.53 14.56 -9.58
CA GLU A 325 46.75 13.52 -8.89
C GLU A 325 45.42 14.07 -8.36
N LEU A 326 45.42 15.28 -7.79
CA LEU A 326 44.20 15.95 -7.34
C LEU A 326 43.24 16.24 -8.50
N GLN A 327 43.78 16.62 -9.67
CA GLN A 327 43.00 16.85 -10.87
C GLN A 327 42.38 15.54 -11.38
N PHE A 328 43.18 14.47 -11.47
CA PHE A 328 42.71 13.15 -11.86
C PHE A 328 41.57 12.65 -10.96
N VAL A 329 41.72 12.75 -9.63
CA VAL A 329 40.68 12.34 -8.66
C VAL A 329 39.41 13.19 -8.81
N ARG A 330 39.52 14.49 -9.12
CA ARG A 330 38.36 15.34 -9.40
C ARG A 330 37.62 14.89 -10.65
N ASP A 331 38.35 14.60 -11.73
CA ASP A 331 37.76 14.17 -12.99
C ASP A 331 37.08 12.80 -12.86
N THR A 332 37.74 11.83 -12.21
CA THR A 332 37.12 10.52 -11.91
C THR A 332 35.85 10.68 -11.08
N ARG A 333 35.86 11.56 -10.06
CA ARG A 333 34.67 11.80 -9.25
C ARG A 333 33.53 12.44 -10.06
N ILE A 334 33.84 13.32 -11.01
CA ILE A 334 32.82 13.92 -11.89
C ILE A 334 32.21 12.82 -12.78
N GLU A 335 33.03 11.95 -13.37
CA GLU A 335 32.57 10.82 -14.17
C GLU A 335 31.70 9.84 -13.36
N ASP A 336 32.10 9.50 -12.13
CA ASP A 336 31.32 8.65 -11.21
C ASP A 336 29.96 9.26 -10.86
N VAL A 337 29.93 10.59 -10.63
CA VAL A 337 28.67 11.29 -10.38
C VAL A 337 27.78 11.28 -11.62
N GLN A 338 28.35 11.53 -12.81
CA GLN A 338 27.60 11.52 -14.07
C GLN A 338 27.06 10.11 -14.40
N THR A 339 27.83 9.06 -14.17
CA THR A 339 27.39 7.67 -14.39
C THR A 339 26.26 7.30 -13.43
N SER A 340 26.41 7.62 -12.13
CA SER A 340 25.35 7.45 -11.13
C SER A 340 24.08 8.22 -11.51
N ASP A 341 24.19 9.46 -11.99
CA ASP A 341 23.03 10.26 -12.38
C ASP A 341 22.36 9.73 -13.65
N ASN A 342 23.13 9.23 -14.63
CA ASN A 342 22.60 8.53 -15.79
C ASN A 342 21.86 7.24 -15.41
N GLU A 343 22.38 6.47 -14.46
CA GLU A 343 21.69 5.28 -13.93
C GLU A 343 20.39 5.65 -13.21
N ARG A 344 20.40 6.72 -12.39
CA ARG A 344 19.18 7.24 -11.75
C ARG A 344 18.14 7.68 -12.77
N LEU A 345 18.54 8.35 -13.86
CA LEU A 345 17.65 8.74 -14.95
C LEU A 345 17.02 7.51 -15.62
N ARG A 346 17.81 6.50 -15.97
CA ARG A 346 17.31 5.24 -16.54
C ARG A 346 16.32 4.53 -15.59
N GLN A 347 16.61 4.54 -14.28
CA GLN A 347 15.70 3.97 -13.28
C GLN A 347 14.38 4.76 -13.20
N LEU A 348 14.43 6.09 -13.28
CA LEU A 348 13.23 6.93 -13.30
C LEU A 348 12.39 6.69 -14.56
N GLU A 349 13.01 6.59 -15.74
CA GLU A 349 12.32 6.25 -16.99
C GLU A 349 11.67 4.86 -16.91
N LEU A 350 12.38 3.87 -16.35
CA LEU A 350 11.81 2.54 -16.12
C LEU A 350 10.60 2.60 -15.19
N ILE A 351 10.70 3.32 -14.06
CA ILE A 351 9.57 3.51 -13.13
C ILE A 351 8.39 4.20 -13.82
N GLN A 352 8.63 5.20 -14.66
CA GLN A 352 7.57 5.86 -15.43
C GLN A 352 6.88 4.90 -16.40
N SER A 353 7.65 4.08 -17.14
CA SER A 353 7.10 3.08 -18.05
C SER A 353 6.27 2.00 -17.32
N LEU A 354 6.75 1.55 -16.16
CA LEU A 354 6.03 0.58 -15.32
C LEU A 354 4.75 1.17 -14.75
N ARG A 355 4.75 2.45 -14.33
CA ARG A 355 3.54 3.15 -13.89
C ARG A 355 2.54 3.33 -15.01
N ALA A 356 2.98 3.69 -16.21
CA ALA A 356 2.10 3.79 -17.37
C ALA A 356 1.43 2.43 -17.68
N ARG A 357 2.22 1.35 -17.71
CA ARG A 357 1.70 -0.01 -17.88
C ARG A 357 0.77 -0.43 -16.75
N GLU A 358 1.08 -0.06 -15.51
CA GLU A 358 0.18 -0.31 -14.39
C GLU A 358 -1.16 0.37 -14.65
N THR A 359 -1.18 1.68 -14.92
CA THR A 359 -2.43 2.42 -15.19
C THR A 359 -3.23 1.84 -16.36
N GLU A 360 -2.57 1.37 -17.41
CA GLU A 360 -3.23 0.69 -18.53
C GLU A 360 -3.91 -0.62 -18.08
N LEU A 361 -3.22 -1.45 -17.30
CA LEU A 361 -3.80 -2.67 -16.73
C LEU A 361 -4.94 -2.37 -15.76
N GLN A 362 -4.87 -1.27 -15.00
CA GLN A 362 -5.97 -0.84 -14.14
C GLN A 362 -7.21 -0.47 -14.97
N ASN A 363 -7.03 0.30 -16.04
CA ASN A 363 -8.11 0.66 -16.96
C ASN A 363 -8.73 -0.57 -17.63
N GLN A 364 -7.91 -1.52 -18.11
CA GLN A 364 -8.40 -2.78 -18.69
C GLN A 364 -9.23 -3.60 -17.70
N LEU A 365 -8.82 -3.64 -16.43
CA LEU A 365 -9.57 -4.33 -15.37
C LEU A 365 -10.90 -3.63 -15.07
N GLU A 366 -10.92 -2.29 -15.01
CA GLU A 366 -12.15 -1.52 -14.83
C GLU A 366 -13.11 -1.70 -16.00
N ASP A 367 -12.62 -1.73 -17.24
CA ASP A 367 -13.41 -1.98 -18.44
C ASP A 367 -14.01 -3.40 -18.42
N GLN A 368 -13.24 -4.41 -18.02
CA GLN A 368 -13.77 -5.76 -17.83
C GLN A 368 -14.83 -5.84 -16.73
N GLN A 369 -14.62 -5.16 -15.60
CA GLN A 369 -15.62 -5.10 -14.54
C GLN A 369 -16.92 -4.43 -15.01
N ARG A 370 -16.82 -3.35 -15.79
CA ARG A 370 -17.98 -2.69 -16.41
C ARG A 370 -18.71 -3.63 -17.36
N LYS A 371 -17.99 -4.35 -18.23
CA LYS A 371 -18.56 -5.37 -19.13
C LYS A 371 -19.29 -6.48 -18.37
N TRP A 372 -18.67 -7.06 -17.34
CA TRP A 372 -19.35 -8.08 -16.54
C TRP A 372 -20.55 -7.56 -15.77
N SER A 373 -20.52 -6.29 -15.33
CA SER A 373 -21.66 -5.66 -14.67
C SER A 373 -22.84 -5.49 -15.63
N SER A 374 -22.59 -5.09 -16.88
CA SER A 374 -23.64 -4.94 -17.89
C SER A 374 -24.16 -6.30 -18.36
N GLU A 375 -23.29 -7.29 -18.58
CA GLU A 375 -23.68 -8.67 -18.90
C GLU A 375 -24.52 -9.28 -17.77
N ARG A 376 -24.11 -9.11 -16.52
CA ARG A 376 -24.87 -9.57 -15.35
C ARG A 376 -26.25 -8.90 -15.30
N ALA A 377 -26.33 -7.60 -15.56
CA ALA A 377 -27.60 -6.88 -15.61
C ALA A 377 -28.50 -7.39 -16.74
N ALA A 378 -27.94 -7.66 -17.92
CA ALA A 378 -28.65 -8.22 -19.06
C ALA A 378 -29.19 -9.64 -18.77
N ILE A 379 -28.36 -10.51 -18.19
CA ILE A 379 -28.76 -11.86 -17.76
C ILE A 379 -29.88 -11.77 -16.71
N GLN A 380 -29.77 -10.88 -15.73
CA GLN A 380 -30.83 -10.69 -14.73
C GLN A 380 -32.14 -10.20 -15.36
N GLN A 381 -32.08 -9.32 -16.38
CA GLN A 381 -33.27 -8.92 -17.13
C GLN A 381 -33.89 -10.10 -17.88
N GLN A 382 -33.07 -10.94 -18.53
CA GLN A 382 -33.54 -12.15 -19.21
C GLN A 382 -34.19 -13.15 -18.23
N ILE A 383 -33.58 -13.38 -17.06
CA ILE A 383 -34.15 -14.24 -16.02
C ILE A 383 -35.53 -13.73 -15.59
N ARG A 384 -35.69 -12.43 -15.36
CA ARG A 384 -37.00 -11.84 -14.99
C ARG A 384 -38.05 -12.01 -16.10
N LEU A 385 -37.65 -11.96 -17.36
CA LEU A 385 -38.57 -12.20 -18.48
C LEU A 385 -39.00 -13.66 -18.53
N LEU A 386 -38.04 -14.59 -18.43
CA LEU A 386 -38.31 -16.03 -18.39
C LEU A 386 -39.16 -16.43 -17.17
N GLU A 387 -38.95 -15.81 -16.00
CA GLU A 387 -39.79 -16.01 -14.82
C GLU A 387 -41.24 -15.57 -15.05
N LYS A 388 -41.45 -14.43 -15.73
CA LYS A 388 -42.79 -13.99 -16.11
C LYS A 388 -43.46 -14.92 -17.12
N GLU A 389 -42.70 -15.39 -18.12
CA GLU A 389 -43.21 -16.37 -19.09
C GLU A 389 -43.58 -17.69 -18.40
N ARG A 390 -42.76 -18.17 -17.47
CA ARG A 390 -43.07 -19.36 -16.67
C ARG A 390 -44.37 -19.18 -15.89
N LEU A 391 -44.54 -18.05 -15.18
CA LEU A 391 -45.77 -17.77 -14.43
C LEU A 391 -47.01 -17.74 -15.34
N LEU A 392 -46.92 -17.15 -16.53
CA LEU A 392 -48.02 -17.13 -17.49
C LEU A 392 -48.35 -18.54 -18.01
N LEU A 393 -47.35 -19.41 -18.19
CA LEU A 393 -47.57 -20.80 -18.57
C LEU A 393 -48.19 -21.60 -17.42
N ASP A 394 -47.73 -21.40 -16.19
CA ASP A 394 -48.30 -22.03 -14.99
C ASP A 394 -49.78 -21.64 -14.82
N GLU A 395 -50.13 -20.35 -15.03
CA GLU A 395 -51.53 -19.88 -15.03
C GLU A 395 -52.38 -20.51 -16.15
N ARG A 396 -51.81 -20.71 -17.34
CA ARG A 396 -52.50 -21.38 -18.46
C ARG A 396 -52.72 -22.86 -18.19
N LEU A 397 -51.73 -23.54 -17.60
CA LEU A 397 -51.84 -24.93 -17.18
C LEU A 397 -52.92 -25.09 -16.11
N GLN A 398 -52.93 -24.23 -15.09
CA GLN A 398 -53.95 -24.24 -14.05
C GLN A 398 -55.36 -24.08 -14.64
N LYS A 399 -55.55 -23.13 -15.58
CA LYS A 399 -56.84 -22.96 -16.28
C LYS A 399 -57.23 -24.21 -17.08
N ALA A 400 -56.29 -24.83 -17.78
CA ALA A 400 -56.54 -26.05 -18.53
C ALA A 400 -56.92 -27.22 -17.61
N ASP A 401 -56.29 -27.34 -16.44
CA ASP A 401 -56.64 -28.34 -15.43
C ASP A 401 -58.02 -28.08 -14.81
N ASP A 402 -58.36 -26.83 -14.53
CA ASP A 402 -59.68 -26.43 -14.06
C ASP A 402 -60.77 -26.75 -15.11
N ASP A 403 -60.52 -26.43 -16.38
CA ASP A 403 -61.40 -26.75 -17.50
C ASP A 403 -61.55 -28.27 -17.69
N ARG A 404 -60.46 -29.02 -17.59
CA ARG A 404 -60.47 -30.48 -17.64
C ARG A 404 -61.28 -31.07 -16.48
N ALA A 405 -61.12 -30.55 -15.27
CA ALA A 405 -61.90 -30.96 -14.11
C ALA A 405 -63.39 -30.65 -14.29
N ALA A 406 -63.74 -29.48 -14.85
CA ALA A 406 -65.11 -29.11 -15.17
C ALA A 406 -65.73 -30.03 -16.24
N LEU A 407 -64.98 -30.34 -17.30
CA LEU A 407 -65.41 -31.29 -18.34
C LEU A 407 -65.59 -32.70 -17.78
N THR A 408 -64.69 -33.16 -16.90
CA THR A 408 -64.80 -34.47 -16.24
C THR A 408 -66.08 -34.54 -15.40
N LYS A 409 -66.36 -33.51 -14.59
CA LYS A 409 -67.63 -33.42 -13.83
C LYS A 409 -68.86 -33.47 -14.71
N ARG A 410 -68.85 -32.76 -15.86
CA ARG A 410 -69.94 -32.80 -16.84
C ARG A 410 -70.11 -34.18 -17.48
N HIS A 411 -69.00 -34.83 -17.83
CA HIS A 411 -69.01 -36.19 -18.35
C HIS A 411 -69.61 -37.15 -17.32
N ASP A 412 -69.19 -37.06 -16.06
CA ASP A 412 -69.71 -37.91 -14.98
C ASP A 412 -71.21 -37.67 -14.75
N SER A 413 -71.68 -36.42 -14.77
CA SER A 413 -73.12 -36.12 -14.66
C SER A 413 -73.92 -36.69 -15.84
N LEU A 414 -73.41 -36.54 -17.07
CA LEU A 414 -74.05 -37.08 -18.26
C LEU A 414 -74.05 -38.61 -18.26
N PHE A 415 -72.99 -39.23 -17.74
CA PHE A 415 -72.91 -40.68 -17.59
C PHE A 415 -73.94 -41.20 -16.59
N VAL A 416 -74.11 -40.52 -15.44
CA VAL A 416 -75.14 -40.85 -14.46
C VAL A 416 -76.54 -40.68 -15.05
N GLU A 417 -76.79 -39.59 -15.80
CA GLU A 417 -78.06 -39.40 -16.50
C GLU A 417 -78.31 -40.47 -17.56
N HIS A 418 -77.29 -40.84 -18.34
CA HIS A 418 -77.38 -41.91 -19.32
C HIS A 418 -77.73 -43.25 -18.67
N GLU A 419 -77.04 -43.64 -17.59
CA GLU A 419 -77.35 -44.89 -16.88
C GLU A 419 -78.75 -44.84 -16.23
N ARG A 420 -79.17 -43.68 -15.69
CA ARG A 420 -80.54 -43.51 -15.20
C ARG A 420 -81.58 -43.69 -16.30
N LEU A 421 -81.40 -43.05 -17.46
CA LEU A 421 -82.29 -43.17 -18.61
C LEU A 421 -82.31 -44.59 -19.15
N LYS A 422 -81.17 -45.28 -19.15
CA LYS A 422 -81.06 -46.69 -19.54
C LYS A 422 -81.84 -47.60 -18.59
N VAL A 423 -81.75 -47.38 -17.27
CA VAL A 423 -82.57 -48.10 -16.28
C VAL A 423 -84.06 -47.83 -16.52
N GLN A 424 -84.47 -46.58 -16.69
CA GLN A 424 -85.86 -46.22 -17.02
C GLN A 424 -86.33 -46.87 -18.33
N LEU A 425 -85.47 -46.95 -19.34
CA LEU A 425 -85.78 -47.63 -20.59
C LEU A 425 -85.95 -49.13 -20.38
N THR A 426 -85.10 -49.77 -19.56
CA THR A 426 -85.27 -51.20 -19.23
C THR A 426 -86.52 -51.47 -18.40
N GLU A 427 -86.87 -50.59 -17.46
CA GLU A 427 -88.10 -50.67 -16.67
C GLU A 427 -89.35 -50.49 -17.53
N THR A 428 -89.34 -49.50 -18.43
CA THR A 428 -90.46 -49.28 -19.36
C THR A 428 -90.60 -50.41 -20.37
N ASN A 429 -89.49 -50.98 -20.86
CA ASN A 429 -89.53 -52.19 -21.68
C ASN A 429 -90.05 -53.39 -20.90
N ALA A 430 -89.60 -53.63 -19.66
CA ALA A 430 -90.12 -54.71 -18.82
C ALA A 430 -91.61 -54.53 -18.51
N ALA A 431 -92.07 -53.30 -18.25
CA ALA A 431 -93.48 -52.98 -18.07
C ALA A 431 -94.29 -53.21 -19.35
N LYS A 432 -93.73 -52.83 -20.51
CA LYS A 432 -94.32 -53.13 -21.82
C LYS A 432 -94.44 -54.63 -22.04
N ASP A 433 -93.39 -55.41 -21.76
CA ASP A 433 -93.39 -56.86 -21.90
C ASP A 433 -94.40 -57.51 -20.94
N ALA A 434 -94.53 -57.00 -19.71
CA ALA A 434 -95.56 -57.43 -18.76
C ALA A 434 -96.99 -57.10 -19.24
N LEU A 435 -97.19 -55.92 -19.85
CA LEU A 435 -98.47 -55.56 -20.46
C LEU A 435 -98.78 -56.44 -21.68
N ILE A 436 -97.78 -56.76 -22.51
CA ILE A 436 -97.93 -57.71 -23.62
C ILE A 436 -98.37 -59.08 -23.07
N GLY A 437 -97.68 -59.61 -22.05
CA GLY A 437 -98.09 -60.86 -21.41
C GLY A 437 -99.50 -60.80 -20.81
N ARG A 438 -99.91 -59.66 -20.23
CA ARG A 438 -101.28 -59.47 -19.73
C ARG A 438 -102.31 -59.40 -20.85
N ILE A 439 -101.98 -58.78 -21.97
CA ILE A 439 -102.83 -58.77 -23.17
C ILE A 439 -102.99 -60.21 -23.67
N GLU A 440 -101.90 -60.98 -23.80
CA GLU A 440 -101.95 -62.39 -24.19
C GLU A 440 -102.80 -63.24 -23.23
N GLU A 441 -102.69 -63.02 -21.90
CA GLU A 441 -103.57 -63.67 -20.91
C GLU A 441 -105.05 -63.29 -21.11
N LEU A 442 -105.35 -62.00 -21.31
CA LEU A 442 -106.71 -61.52 -21.51
C LEU A 442 -107.28 -62.03 -22.85
N GLU A 443 -106.48 -62.04 -23.92
CA GLU A 443 -106.83 -62.65 -25.20
C GLU A 443 -107.12 -64.14 -25.02
N GLY A 444 -106.33 -64.85 -24.21
CA GLY A 444 -106.59 -66.24 -23.83
C GLY A 444 -107.90 -66.43 -23.07
N ILE A 445 -108.20 -65.55 -22.10
CA ILE A 445 -109.48 -65.57 -21.37
C ILE A 445 -110.66 -65.27 -22.30
N VAL A 446 -110.53 -64.27 -23.18
CA VAL A 446 -111.55 -63.91 -24.16
C VAL A 446 -111.80 -65.08 -25.10
N ALA A 447 -110.75 -65.71 -25.65
CA ALA A 447 -110.88 -66.90 -26.50
C ALA A 447 -111.59 -68.05 -25.76
N LEU A 448 -111.31 -68.25 -24.47
CA LEU A 448 -111.95 -69.27 -23.64
C LEU A 448 -113.42 -68.93 -23.37
N HIS A 449 -113.74 -67.65 -23.14
CA HIS A 449 -115.11 -67.15 -23.00
C HIS A 449 -115.90 -67.21 -24.31
N GLU A 450 -115.26 -66.93 -25.44
CA GLU A 450 -115.84 -67.08 -26.78
C GLU A 450 -116.11 -68.55 -27.08
N SER A 451 -115.18 -69.45 -26.77
CA SER A 451 -115.36 -70.90 -26.87
C SER A 451 -116.52 -71.38 -26.00
N LYS A 452 -116.57 -70.96 -24.73
CA LYS A 452 -117.67 -71.31 -23.81
C LYS A 452 -119.01 -70.72 -24.24
N SER A 453 -119.02 -69.47 -24.71
CA SER A 453 -120.22 -68.86 -25.30
C SER A 453 -120.65 -69.58 -26.57
N HIS A 454 -119.72 -70.09 -27.38
CA HIS A 454 -120.04 -70.87 -28.57
C HIS A 454 -120.59 -72.25 -28.19
N GLU A 455 -120.03 -72.91 -27.17
CA GLU A 455 -120.58 -74.15 -26.60
C GLU A 455 -121.98 -73.94 -26.02
N ASP A 456 -122.20 -72.86 -25.26
CA ASP A 456 -123.51 -72.50 -24.72
C ASP A 456 -124.52 -72.21 -25.84
N ARG A 457 -124.11 -71.49 -26.90
CA ARG A 457 -124.95 -71.25 -28.08
C ARG A 457 -125.24 -72.54 -28.84
N GLU A 458 -124.26 -73.43 -29.00
CA GLU A 458 -124.48 -74.74 -29.62
C GLU A 458 -125.41 -75.61 -28.78
N GLY A 459 -125.25 -75.61 -27.45
CA GLY A 459 -126.15 -76.28 -26.52
C GLY A 459 -127.57 -75.73 -26.62
N TYR A 460 -127.71 -74.41 -26.68
CA TYR A 460 -129.00 -73.75 -26.83
C TYR A 460 -129.63 -74.03 -28.20
N VAL A 461 -128.86 -74.03 -29.29
CA VAL A 461 -129.34 -74.37 -30.64
C VAL A 461 -129.74 -75.85 -30.71
N LYS A 462 -128.97 -76.77 -30.11
CA LYS A 462 -129.32 -78.20 -30.01
C LYS A 462 -130.62 -78.39 -29.22
N SER A 463 -130.77 -77.71 -28.08
CA SER A 463 -132.00 -77.68 -27.27
C SER A 463 -133.20 -77.09 -28.04
N MET A 464 -132.99 -76.00 -28.77
CA MET A 464 -134.04 -75.36 -29.56
C MET A 464 -134.41 -76.22 -30.78
N ALA A 465 -133.45 -76.92 -31.39
CA ALA A 465 -133.71 -77.89 -32.44
C ALA A 465 -134.53 -79.08 -31.93
N THR A 466 -134.25 -79.60 -30.73
CA THR A 466 -135.09 -80.63 -30.10
C THR A 466 -136.50 -80.13 -29.82
N GLN A 467 -136.66 -78.90 -29.32
CA GLN A 467 -137.98 -78.29 -29.10
C GLN A 467 -138.74 -78.05 -30.41
N ILE A 468 -138.07 -77.61 -31.48
CA ILE A 468 -138.68 -77.46 -32.81
C ILE A 468 -139.10 -78.83 -33.36
N GLN A 469 -138.31 -79.88 -33.11
CA GLN A 469 -138.65 -81.23 -33.54
C GLN A 469 -139.85 -81.78 -32.77
N GLU A 470 -139.93 -81.54 -31.46
CA GLU A 470 -141.11 -81.85 -30.63
C GLU A 470 -142.36 -81.08 -31.07
N LEU A 471 -142.21 -79.79 -31.38
CA LEU A 471 -143.30 -78.97 -31.92
C LEU A 471 -143.75 -79.44 -33.30
N LYS A 472 -142.83 -79.91 -34.16
CA LYS A 472 -143.19 -80.52 -35.45
C LYS A 472 -143.96 -81.83 -35.26
N SER A 473 -143.57 -82.70 -34.33
CA SER A 473 -144.36 -83.91 -34.02
C SER A 473 -145.74 -83.56 -33.47
N ALA A 474 -145.84 -82.57 -32.58
CA ALA A 474 -147.13 -82.11 -32.06
C ALA A 474 -148.01 -81.48 -33.15
N LEU A 475 -147.42 -80.83 -34.14
CA LEU A 475 -148.15 -80.26 -35.28
C LEU A 475 -148.69 -81.36 -36.20
N VAL A 476 -147.91 -82.41 -36.45
CA VAL A 476 -148.36 -83.59 -37.22
C VAL A 476 -149.53 -84.29 -36.50
N GLU A 477 -149.46 -84.45 -35.17
CA GLU A 477 -150.56 -85.00 -34.38
C GLU A 477 -151.83 -84.11 -34.43
N LYS A 478 -151.66 -82.79 -34.40
CA LYS A 478 -152.76 -81.82 -34.53
C LYS A 478 -153.39 -81.83 -35.94
N ASP A 479 -152.60 -81.99 -37.00
CA ASP A 479 -153.11 -82.11 -38.37
C ASP A 479 -153.88 -83.42 -38.58
N GLU A 480 -153.46 -84.52 -37.95
CA GLU A 480 -154.22 -85.77 -37.96
C GLU A 480 -155.55 -85.64 -37.19
N LEU A 481 -155.56 -84.91 -36.07
CA LEU A 481 -156.78 -84.57 -35.33
C LEU A 481 -157.69 -83.65 -36.15
N ALA A 482 -157.15 -82.66 -36.86
CA ALA A 482 -157.92 -81.78 -37.75
C ALA A 482 -158.57 -82.57 -38.89
N ARG A 483 -157.84 -83.51 -39.53
CA ARG A 483 -158.43 -84.41 -40.56
C ARG A 483 -159.51 -85.32 -40.00
N LYS A 484 -159.40 -85.78 -38.75
CA LYS A 484 -160.45 -86.57 -38.08
C LYS A 484 -161.68 -85.73 -37.78
N LEU A 485 -161.50 -84.49 -37.34
CA LEU A 485 -162.60 -83.53 -37.11
C LEU A 485 -163.27 -83.09 -38.42
N ASP A 486 -162.54 -82.93 -39.53
CA ASP A 486 -163.13 -82.64 -40.84
C ASP A 486 -163.96 -83.80 -41.39
N ARG A 487 -163.54 -85.06 -41.12
CA ARG A 487 -164.36 -86.24 -41.44
C ARG A 487 -165.64 -86.28 -40.60
N GLN A 488 -165.59 -85.88 -39.33
CA GLN A 488 -166.76 -85.75 -38.46
C GLN A 488 -167.68 -84.58 -38.86
N LEU A 489 -167.11 -83.47 -39.34
CA LEU A 489 -167.87 -82.31 -39.85
C LEU A 489 -168.60 -82.64 -41.16
N ASN A 490 -168.00 -83.43 -42.03
CA ASN A 490 -168.66 -83.88 -43.26
C ASN A 490 -169.74 -84.95 -42.98
N ALA A 491 -169.55 -85.81 -41.97
CA ALA A 491 -170.59 -86.71 -41.49
C ALA A 491 -171.78 -85.97 -40.87
N SER A 492 -171.54 -84.92 -40.07
CA SER A 492 -172.60 -84.12 -39.45
C SER A 492 -173.35 -83.24 -40.48
N LYS A 493 -172.68 -82.73 -41.51
CA LYS A 493 -173.33 -82.04 -42.64
C LYS A 493 -174.22 -82.98 -43.48
N LEU A 494 -173.89 -84.27 -43.57
CA LEU A 494 -174.71 -85.26 -44.27
C LEU A 494 -175.97 -85.61 -43.45
N LEU A 495 -175.83 -85.78 -42.14
CA LEU A 495 -176.95 -86.00 -41.21
C LEU A 495 -177.89 -84.79 -41.12
N ALA A 496 -177.36 -83.56 -41.14
CA ALA A 496 -178.18 -82.36 -41.19
C ALA A 496 -178.99 -82.22 -42.50
N ARG A 497 -178.50 -82.76 -43.62
CA ARG A 497 -179.23 -82.79 -44.90
C ARG A 497 -180.31 -83.88 -44.95
N GLN A 498 -180.12 -84.99 -44.23
CA GLN A 498 -181.17 -86.01 -44.06
C GLN A 498 -182.30 -85.53 -43.14
N ALA A 499 -181.96 -84.90 -42.00
CA ALA A 499 -182.94 -84.32 -41.09
C ALA A 499 -183.79 -83.19 -41.74
N LYS A 500 -183.21 -82.44 -42.68
CA LYS A 500 -183.95 -81.39 -43.43
C LYS A 500 -184.95 -81.98 -44.43
N LYS A 501 -184.61 -83.10 -45.09
CA LYS A 501 -185.53 -83.82 -45.99
C LYS A 501 -186.66 -84.53 -45.24
N GLU A 502 -186.39 -85.07 -44.05
CA GLU A 502 -187.42 -85.67 -43.21
C GLU A 502 -188.38 -84.62 -42.64
N LYS A 503 -187.89 -83.42 -42.32
CA LYS A 503 -188.74 -82.30 -41.88
C LYS A 503 -189.69 -81.81 -42.99
N GLU A 504 -189.22 -81.71 -44.24
CA GLU A 504 -190.07 -81.34 -45.38
C GLU A 504 -191.13 -82.43 -45.67
N GLN A 505 -190.78 -83.72 -45.58
CA GLN A 505 -191.74 -84.82 -45.75
C GLN A 505 -192.79 -84.92 -44.62
N LEU A 506 -192.47 -84.49 -43.41
CA LEU A 506 -193.41 -84.42 -42.29
C LEU A 506 -194.31 -83.17 -42.38
N GLN A 507 -193.81 -82.06 -42.91
CA GLN A 507 -194.63 -80.86 -43.17
C GLN A 507 -195.64 -81.11 -44.30
N ASP A 508 -195.27 -81.84 -45.36
CA ASP A 508 -196.20 -82.23 -46.43
C ASP A 508 -197.25 -83.28 -45.99
N ARG A 509 -196.99 -84.03 -44.91
CA ARG A 509 -197.99 -84.91 -44.28
C ARG A 509 -198.93 -84.16 -43.33
N LEU A 510 -198.43 -83.12 -42.66
CA LEU A 510 -199.26 -82.25 -41.81
C LEU A 510 -200.23 -81.40 -42.63
N THR A 511 -199.82 -80.89 -43.80
CA THR A 511 -200.72 -80.15 -44.70
C THR A 511 -201.79 -81.05 -45.30
N LYS A 512 -201.45 -82.30 -45.68
CA LYS A 512 -202.46 -83.29 -46.15
C LYS A 512 -203.41 -83.74 -45.06
N LEU A 513 -202.94 -83.90 -43.80
CA LEU A 513 -203.82 -84.20 -42.67
C LEU A 513 -204.67 -83.01 -42.24
N GLN A 514 -204.24 -81.77 -42.50
CA GLN A 514 -205.06 -80.56 -42.31
C GLN A 514 -206.16 -80.44 -43.39
N GLU A 515 -205.90 -80.82 -44.64
CA GLU A 515 -206.91 -80.89 -45.70
C GLU A 515 -207.94 -82.02 -45.49
N GLU A 516 -207.53 -83.13 -44.88
CA GLU A 516 -208.42 -84.26 -44.52
C GLU A 516 -209.25 -84.01 -43.24
N LEU A 517 -208.86 -83.06 -42.37
CA LEU A 517 -209.60 -82.75 -41.14
C LEU A 517 -210.76 -81.75 -41.33
N GLU A 518 -210.68 -80.80 -42.27
CA GLU A 518 -211.79 -79.85 -42.49
C GLU A 518 -212.81 -80.32 -43.55
N THR A 519 -212.48 -81.34 -44.35
CA THR A 519 -213.49 -82.07 -45.13
C THR A 519 -214.35 -83.00 -44.25
N PHE A 520 -214.08 -83.12 -42.94
CA PHE A 520 -214.80 -83.97 -41.99
C PHE A 520 -215.73 -83.21 -41.00
N THR A 521 -215.82 -81.88 -41.09
CA THR A 521 -216.76 -81.05 -40.29
C THR A 521 -217.63 -80.13 -41.15
N GLN A 522 -218.30 -80.71 -42.14
CA GLN A 522 -219.58 -80.22 -42.69
C GLN A 522 -220.67 -81.29 -42.51
N LYS A 523 -221.02 -81.56 -41.24
CA LYS A 523 -222.36 -81.99 -40.83
C LYS A 523 -222.74 -81.34 -39.52
#